data_AF-A0A5M3PYS1-F1
#
_entry.id   AF-A0A5M3PYS1-F1
#
_cell.length_a   1.000
_cell.length_b   1.000
_cell.length_c   1.000
_cell.angle_alpha   90.00
_cell.angle_beta   90.00
_cell.angle_gamma   90.00
#
_symmetry.space_group_name_H-M   'P 1'
#
loop_
_entity.id
_entity.type
_entity.pdbx_description
1 polymer ?
#
loop_
_entity_poly.entity_id
_entity_poly.type
_entity_poly.pdbx_seq_one_letter_code
_entity_poly.pdbx_strand_id
1 'polypeptide(L)' 'MGHSLGLDVLAEGIETKEQENHLRILGCDAGQGYLYAKPLSVKRCEEYLQVTDWV' A
#
# COMPACT_ATOMS: atom_id res chain seq x y z
N MET A 1 1.09 -14.15 -11.24
CA MET A 1 1.56 -15.39 -10.57
C MET A 1 0.91 -15.58 -9.21
N GLY A 2 0.86 -14.57 -8.33
CA GLY A 2 0.10 -14.67 -7.06
C GLY A 2 -1.38 -15.02 -7.27
N HIS A 3 -2.07 -14.28 -8.14
CA HIS A 3 -3.48 -14.55 -8.43
C HIS A 3 -3.76 -15.92 -9.03
N SER A 4 -2.86 -16.48 -9.86
CA SER A 4 -3.01 -17.85 -10.38
C SER A 4 -2.90 -18.94 -9.30
N LEU A 5 -2.37 -18.58 -8.13
CA LEU A 5 -2.33 -19.41 -6.93
C LEU A 5 -3.46 -19.09 -5.95
N GLY A 6 -4.37 -18.18 -6.29
CA GLY A 6 -5.44 -17.72 -5.40
C GLY A 6 -4.95 -16.85 -4.24
N LEU A 7 -3.82 -16.15 -4.41
CA LEU A 7 -3.22 -15.27 -3.40
C LEU A 7 -3.35 -13.79 -3.78
N ASP A 8 -3.53 -12.94 -2.77
CA ASP A 8 -3.39 -11.48 -2.89
C ASP A 8 -1.93 -11.08 -3.10
N VAL A 9 -1.72 -10.00 -3.84
CA VAL A 9 -0.41 -9.45 -4.20
C VAL A 9 -0.24 -8.06 -3.59
N LEU A 10 0.69 -7.96 -2.63
CA LEU A 10 1.16 -6.69 -2.06
C LEU A 10 2.36 -6.17 -2.85
N ALA A 11 2.26 -4.95 -3.38
CA ALA A 11 3.41 -4.27 -3.99
C ALA A 11 4.16 -3.43 -2.93
N GLU A 12 5.47 -3.61 -2.83
CA GLU A 12 6.30 -2.89 -1.85
C GLU A 12 7.19 -1.83 -2.50
N GLY A 13 7.53 -0.78 -1.75
CA GLY A 13 8.46 0.26 -2.19
C GLY A 13 7.84 1.33 -3.09
N ILE A 14 6.54 1.61 -2.94
CA ILE A 14 5.86 2.66 -3.70
C ILE A 14 6.23 4.04 -3.15
N GLU A 15 6.92 4.86 -3.95
CA GLU A 15 7.38 6.19 -3.57
C GLU A 15 6.70 7.31 -4.38
N THR A 16 6.16 7.01 -5.57
CA THR A 16 5.51 8.00 -6.45
C THR A 16 4.13 7.56 -6.92
N LYS A 17 3.28 8.54 -7.29
CA LYS A 17 1.94 8.27 -7.82
C LYS A 17 1.96 7.52 -9.15
N GLU A 18 2.99 7.71 -9.96
CA GLU A 18 3.18 6.99 -11.22
C GLU A 18 3.42 5.51 -10.98
N GLN A 19 4.22 5.15 -9.96
CA GLN A 19 4.44 3.76 -9.56
C GLN A 19 3.15 3.10 -9.04
N GLU A 20 2.42 3.79 -8.15
CA GLU A 20 1.10 3.33 -7.67
C GLU A 20 0.17 3.04 -8.84
N ASN A 21 0.03 3.99 -9.78
CA ASN A 21 -0.84 3.84 -10.94
C ASN A 21 -0.44 2.64 -11.80
N HIS A 22 0.86 2.44 -12.04
CA HIS A 22 1.33 1.30 -12.81
C HIS A 22 1.01 -0.03 -12.13
N LEU A 23 1.25 -0.14 -10.82
CA LEU A 23 1.00 -1.35 -10.03
C LEU A 23 -0.50 -1.67 -9.92
N ARG A 24 -1.35 -0.65 -9.80
CA ARG A 24 -2.81 -0.82 -9.86
C ARG A 24 -3.28 -1.37 -11.20
N ILE A 25 -2.71 -0.88 -12.31
CA ILE A 25 -3.03 -1.38 -13.67
C ILE A 25 -2.59 -2.85 -13.84
N LEU A 26 -1.45 -3.23 -13.24
CA LEU A 26 -0.97 -4.61 -13.21
C LEU A 26 -1.80 -5.53 -12.30
N GLY A 27 -2.73 -4.98 -11.54
CA GLY A 27 -3.67 -5.72 -10.69
C GLY A 27 -3.15 -6.04 -9.30
N CYS A 28 -2.15 -5.33 -8.77
CA CYS A 28 -1.77 -5.51 -7.36
C CYS A 28 -2.92 -5.10 -6.42
N ASP A 29 -3.20 -5.94 -5.42
CA ASP A 29 -4.36 -5.81 -4.53
C ASP A 29 -4.12 -4.79 -3.41
N ALA A 30 -2.87 -4.69 -2.96
CA ALA A 30 -2.44 -3.75 -1.93
C ALA A 30 -1.07 -3.16 -2.26
N GLY A 31 -0.73 -2.05 -1.59
CA GLY A 31 0.56 -1.38 -1.74
C GLY A 31 1.12 -0.85 -0.43
N GLN A 32 2.44 -0.89 -0.29
CA GLN A 32 3.16 -0.20 0.78
C GLN A 32 4.35 0.60 0.22
N GLY A 33 4.66 1.71 0.87
CA GLY A 33 5.82 2.52 0.53
C GLY A 33 5.71 3.96 1.02
N TYR A 34 6.78 4.73 0.80
CA TYR A 34 6.91 6.09 1.32
C TYR A 34 5.96 7.10 0.71
N LEU A 35 5.31 6.76 -0.41
CA LEU A 35 4.17 7.51 -0.93
C LEU A 35 3.04 7.62 0.10
N TYR A 36 2.83 6.56 0.89
CA TYR A 36 1.78 6.49 1.91
C TYR A 36 2.31 6.92 3.27
N ALA A 37 3.37 6.23 3.74
CA ALA A 37 4.03 6.52 5.00
C ALA A 37 5.40 5.83 5.07
N LYS A 38 6.35 6.44 5.78
CA LYS A 38 7.53 5.73 6.29
C LYS A 38 7.12 4.86 7.49
N PRO A 39 7.94 3.87 7.93
CA PRO A 39 7.71 3.19 9.20
C PRO A 39 7.44 4.18 10.34
N LEU A 40 6.32 3.98 11.02
CA LEU A 40 5.82 4.87 12.06
C LEU A 40 6.09 4.29 13.45
N SER A 41 6.26 5.17 14.44
CA SER A 41 6.14 4.76 15.83
C SER A 41 4.70 4.40 16.15
N VAL A 42 4.47 3.65 17.24
CA VAL A 42 3.11 3.25 17.69
C VAL A 42 2.17 4.47 17.73
N LYS A 43 2.57 5.54 18.43
CA LYS A 43 1.77 6.76 18.54
C LYS A 43 1.41 7.38 17.18
N ARG A 44 2.37 7.45 16.25
CA ARG A 44 2.11 8.00 14.91
C ARG A 44 1.24 7.08 14.07
N CYS A 45 1.36 5.77 14.26
CA CYS A 45 0.52 4.78 13.60
C CYS A 45 -0.93 4.92 14.09
N GLU A 46 -1.15 5.06 15.40
CA GLU A 46 -2.47 5.33 15.98
C GLU A 46 -3.09 6.59 15.37
N GLU A 47 -2.35 7.71 15.31
CA GLU A 47 -2.79 8.95 14.66
C GLU A 47 -3.15 8.72 13.19
N TYR A 48 -2.29 8.02 12.43
CA TYR A 48 -2.50 7.75 11.00
C TYR A 48 -3.77 6.93 10.73
N LEU A 49 -4.05 5.93 11.57
CA LEU A 49 -5.24 5.07 11.46
C LEU A 49 -6.55 5.78 11.80
N GLN A 50 -6.51 6.84 12.62
CA GLN A 50 -7.71 7.60 12.99
C GLN A 50 -8.13 8.62 11.93
N VAL A 51 -7.20 9.11 11.12
CA VAL A 51 -7.43 10.18 10.13
C VAL A 51 -7.84 9.61 8.76
N THR A 52 -7.62 8.32 8.55
CA THR A 52 -7.89 7.68 7.27
C THR A 52 -9.27 7.01 7.32
N ASP A 53 -10.23 7.52 6.54
CA ASP A 53 -11.51 6.84 6.32
C ASP A 53 -11.24 5.57 5.48
N TRP A 54 -10.91 4.47 6.16
CA TRP A 54 -10.83 3.13 5.57
C TRP A 54 -12.25 2.58 5.39
N VAL A 55 -13.03 3.15 4.48
CA VAL A 55 -14.31 2.58 4.02
C VAL A 55 -14.37 2.60 2.51
#